data_AF-X0X1B3-F1
#
_entry.id   AF-X0X1B3-F1
#
_cell.length_a   1.000
_cell.length_b   1.000
_cell.length_c   1.000
_cell.angle_alpha   90.00
_cell.angle_beta   90.00
_cell.angle_gamma   90.00
#
_symmetry.space_group_name_H-M   'P 1'
#
loop_
_entity.id
_entity.type
_entity.pdbx_description
1 polymer ?
#
loop_
_entity_poly.entity_id
_entity_poly.type
_entity_poly.pdbx_seq_one_letter_code
_entity_poly.pdbx_strand_id
1 'polypeptide(L)'
;MSEAVRGNAVVGQSGGPTAVINQSLVGVIEAVSKCKAIKHLLGARHGVCGIVQEDFIDLKGLGRGLLERVAGTPASALGSTRDRPD
;
A
#
# COMPACT_ATOMS: atom_id res chain seq x y z
N MET A 1 24.96 6.79 13.32
CA MET A 1 23.67 6.60 12.60
C MET A 1 23.07 5.33 13.15
N SER A 2 21.87 5.39 13.73
CA SER A 2 21.17 4.18 14.18
C SER A 2 20.93 3.28 12.98
N GLU A 3 21.17 1.99 13.15
CA GLU A 3 20.90 0.99 12.11
C GLU A 3 19.42 1.05 11.72
N ALA A 4 19.12 1.14 10.43
CA ALA A 4 17.73 1.20 9.97
C ALA A 4 17.04 -0.11 10.32
N VAL A 5 15.89 -0.04 11.01
CA VAL A 5 15.10 -1.22 11.37
C VAL A 5 14.76 -1.99 10.09
N ARG A 6 15.20 -3.25 10.03
CA ARG A 6 14.88 -4.17 8.95
C ARG A 6 13.57 -4.88 9.26
N GLY A 7 12.65 -4.91 8.30
CA GLY A 7 11.34 -5.50 8.52
C GLY A 7 10.43 -5.49 7.30
N ASN A 8 9.15 -5.75 7.54
CA ASN A 8 8.09 -5.63 6.54
C ASN A 8 7.39 -4.28 6.71
N ALA A 9 6.82 -3.77 5.63
CA ALA A 9 5.95 -2.59 5.66
C ALA A 9 4.54 -2.98 5.22
N VAL A 10 3.54 -2.34 5.82
CA VAL A 10 2.14 -2.46 5.42
C VAL A 10 1.65 -1.08 4.98
N VAL A 11 0.93 -1.03 3.86
CA VAL A 11 0.25 0.18 3.36
C VAL A 11 -1.23 -0.14 3.16
N GLY A 12 -2.11 0.77 3.60
CA GLY A 12 -3.56 0.68 3.40
C GLY A 12 -4.11 2.02 2.94
N GLN A 13 -5.24 1.98 2.25
CA GLN A 13 -6.03 3.17 1.88
C GLN A 13 -7.25 3.23 2.80
N SER A 14 -7.54 4.40 3.37
CA SER A 14 -8.65 4.60 4.31
C SER A 14 -9.43 5.88 4.02
N GLY A 15 -10.68 5.95 4.49
CA GLY A 15 -11.57 7.08 4.27
C GLY A 15 -12.22 7.13 2.89
N GLY A 16 -12.66 8.32 2.48
CA GLY A 16 -13.29 8.54 1.18
C GLY A 16 -12.27 8.46 0.03
N PRO A 17 -12.47 7.59 -0.98
CA PRO A 17 -11.58 7.54 -2.14
C PRO A 17 -11.51 8.87 -2.88
N THR A 18 -10.33 9.21 -3.43
CA THR A 18 -10.12 10.39 -4.27
C THR A 18 -9.75 9.98 -5.70
N ALA A 19 -9.73 10.93 -6.63
CA ALA A 19 -9.30 10.67 -8.01
C ALA A 19 -7.81 10.29 -8.13
N VAL A 20 -6.99 10.58 -7.12
CA VAL A 20 -5.52 10.49 -7.20
C VAL A 20 -4.88 9.62 -6.11
N ILE A 21 -5.65 9.05 -5.18
CA ILE A 21 -5.10 8.29 -4.04
C ILE A 21 -4.24 7.08 -4.48
N ASN A 22 -4.49 6.52 -5.67
CA ASN A 22 -3.66 5.46 -6.23
C ASN A 22 -2.28 5.93 -6.68
N GLN A 23 -2.10 7.21 -7.01
CA GLN A 23 -0.77 7.77 -7.28
C GLN A 23 0.09 7.77 -6.02
N SER A 24 -0.50 8.08 -4.87
CA SER A 24 0.20 7.97 -3.57
C SER A 24 0.60 6.52 -3.27
N LEU A 25 -0.30 5.56 -3.52
CA LEU A 25 0.01 4.13 -3.36
C LEU A 25 1.18 3.70 -4.25
N VAL A 26 1.17 4.07 -5.54
CA VAL A 26 2.25 3.75 -6.48
C VAL A 26 3.56 4.42 -6.05
N GLY A 27 3.53 5.67 -5.59
CA GLY A 27 4.71 6.35 -5.04
C GLY A 27 5.33 5.61 -3.84
N VAL A 28 4.50 5.05 -2.94
CA VAL A 28 4.98 4.18 -1.85
C VAL A 28 5.66 2.93 -2.40
N ILE A 29 5.02 2.23 -3.35
CA ILE A 29 5.58 1.01 -3.96
C ILE A 29 6.94 1.30 -4.61
N GLU A 30 7.05 2.40 -5.36
CA GLU A 30 8.28 2.79 -6.02
C GLU A 30 9.39 3.19 -5.03
N ALA A 31 9.06 3.91 -3.96
CA ALA A 31 10.02 4.30 -2.94
C ALA A 31 10.55 3.07 -2.18
N VAL A 32 9.64 2.17 -1.78
CA VAL A 32 10.00 0.94 -1.06
C VAL A 32 10.78 -0.03 -1.94
N SER A 33 10.53 -0.06 -3.26
CA SER A 33 11.31 -0.91 -4.19
C SER A 33 12.81 -0.60 -4.18
N LYS A 34 13.18 0.64 -3.82
CA LYS A 34 14.57 1.13 -3.71
C LYS A 34 15.14 0.95 -2.29
N CYS A 35 14.31 0.59 -1.30
CA CYS A 35 14.69 0.46 0.10
C CYS A 35 15.07 -0.99 0.45
N LYS A 36 16.36 -1.25 0.73
CA LYS A 36 16.85 -2.59 1.11
C LYS A 36 16.42 -3.03 2.51
N ALA A 37 16.00 -2.11 3.38
CA ALA A 37 15.58 -2.44 4.74
C ALA A 37 14.18 -3.08 4.79
N ILE A 38 13.36 -2.87 3.75
CA ILE A 38 11.99 -3.40 3.68
C ILE A 38 11.98 -4.68 2.84
N LYS A 39 11.73 -5.81 3.49
CA LYS A 39 11.73 -7.14 2.84
C LYS A 39 10.46 -7.34 2.03
N HIS A 40 9.29 -7.18 2.64
CA HIS A 40 7.97 -7.27 2.01
C HIS A 40 7.22 -5.95 2.13
N LEU A 41 6.49 -5.58 1.08
CA LEU A 41 5.51 -4.50 1.10
C LEU A 41 4.12 -5.10 0.95
N LEU A 42 3.34 -5.08 2.02
CA LEU A 42 2.01 -5.66 2.07
C LEU A 42 0.97 -4.56 1.87
N GLY A 43 0.01 -4.78 0.97
CA GLY A 43 -1.17 -3.94 0.79
C GLY A 43 -2.32 -4.49 1.62
N ALA A 44 -2.80 -3.74 2.60
CA ALA A 44 -3.97 -4.10 3.39
C ALA A 44 -5.25 -3.85 2.60
N ARG A 45 -6.04 -4.90 2.36
CA ARG A 45 -7.32 -4.80 1.66
C ARG A 45 -8.34 -4.13 2.57
N HIS A 46 -9.06 -3.12 2.07
CA HIS A 46 -10.04 -2.39 2.88
C HIS A 46 -9.41 -1.80 4.16
N GLY A 47 -8.34 -1.01 4.02
CA GLY A 47 -7.79 -0.19 5.10
C GLY A 47 -7.52 -0.94 6.41
N VAL A 48 -8.01 -0.39 7.52
CA VAL A 48 -7.75 -0.96 8.86
C VAL A 48 -8.39 -2.33 9.07
N CYS A 49 -9.52 -2.63 8.42
CA CYS A 49 -10.16 -3.93 8.53
C CYS A 49 -9.27 -5.04 7.99
N GLY A 50 -8.61 -4.82 6.85
CA GLY A 50 -7.63 -5.80 6.32
C GLY A 50 -6.40 -5.95 7.21
N ILE A 51 -5.99 -4.90 7.92
CA ILE A 51 -4.89 -5.01 8.89
C ILE A 51 -5.28 -5.95 10.03
N VAL A 52 -6.46 -5.73 10.63
CA VAL A 52 -6.97 -6.54 11.76
C VAL A 52 -7.24 -7.99 11.34
N GLN A 53 -7.72 -8.20 10.12
CA GLN A 53 -8.04 -9.53 9.58
C GLN A 53 -6.85 -10.23 8.93
N GLU A 54 -5.68 -9.59 8.92
CA GLU A 54 -4.48 -10.04 8.20
C GLU A 54 -4.73 -10.32 6.69
N ASP A 55 -5.66 -9.58 6.07
CA ASP A 55 -5.99 -9.67 4.65
C ASP A 55 -5.05 -8.77 3.82
N PHE A 56 -3.93 -9.36 3.40
CA PHE A 56 -2.85 -8.68 2.71
C PHE A 56 -2.60 -9.21 1.30
N ILE A 57 -2.17 -8.32 0.41
CA ILE A 57 -1.58 -8.66 -0.89
C ILE A 57 -0.11 -8.22 -0.95
N ASP A 58 0.77 -9.01 -1.56
CA ASP A 58 2.15 -8.57 -1.79
C ASP A 58 2.19 -7.55 -2.95
N LEU A 59 2.76 -6.38 -2.69
CA LEU A 59 2.87 -5.28 -3.65
C LEU A 59 4.27 -5.20 -4.29
N LYS A 60 5.20 -6.07 -3.90
CA LYS A 60 6.55 -6.06 -4.44
C LYS A 60 6.59 -6.76 -5.80
N GLY A 61 7.42 -6.23 -6.70
CA GLY A 61 7.62 -6.85 -8.02
C GLY A 61 6.47 -6.65 -9.02
N LEU A 62 5.48 -5.81 -8.70
CA LEU A 62 4.45 -5.42 -9.66
C LEU A 62 5.08 -4.73 -10.87
N GLY A 63 4.68 -5.16 -12.07
CA GLY A 63 5.22 -4.63 -13.32
C GLY A 63 4.84 -3.16 -13.53
N ARG A 64 5.75 -2.39 -14.14
CA ARG A 64 5.57 -0.95 -14.41
C ARG A 64 4.24 -0.62 -15.10
N GLY A 65 3.86 -1.39 -16.12
CA GLY A 65 2.60 -1.16 -16.82
C GLY A 65 1.34 -1.39 -15.96
N LEU A 66 1.41 -2.25 -14.94
CA LEU A 66 0.33 -2.37 -13.96
C LEU A 66 0.30 -1.16 -13.04
N LEU A 67 1.46 -0.72 -12.54
CA LEU A 67 1.57 0.46 -11.68
C LEU A 67 1.08 1.73 -12.37
N GLU A 68 1.41 1.93 -13.65
CA GLU A 68 0.91 3.06 -14.46
C GLU A 68 -0.62 3.03 -14.60
N ARG A 69 -1.22 1.85 -14.87
CA ARG A 69 -2.69 1.72 -14.91
C ARG A 69 -3.33 2.00 -13.56
N VAL A 70 -2.76 1.47 -12.48
CA VAL A 70 -3.26 1.71 -11.11
C VAL A 70 -3.18 3.20 -10.77
N ALA A 71 -2.05 3.86 -11.05
CA ALA A 71 -1.87 5.30 -10.84
C ALA A 71 -2.88 6.16 -11.61
N GLY A 72 -3.29 5.72 -12.80
CA GLY A 72 -4.32 6.38 -13.63
C GLY A 72 -5.77 6.01 -13.28
N THR A 73 -5.99 5.07 -12.36
CA THR A 73 -7.34 4.62 -11.98
C THR A 73 -7.82 5.42 -10.76
N PRO A 74 -9.01 6.06 -10.81
CA PRO A 74 -9.57 6.76 -9.66
C PRO A 74 -10.01 5.77 -8.56
N ALA A 75 -10.38 6.32 -7.41
CA ALA A 75 -10.73 5.55 -6.21
C ALA A 75 -9.56 4.76 -5.62
N SER A 76 -9.85 3.82 -4.71
CA SER A 76 -8.84 3.10 -3.92
C SER A 76 -8.61 1.70 -4.48
N ALA A 77 -7.43 1.43 -5.05
CA ALA A 77 -7.06 0.13 -5.60
C ALA A 77 -7.01 -1.00 -4.56
N LEU A 78 -6.68 -0.69 -3.31
CA LEU A 78 -6.72 -1.66 -2.20
C LEU A 78 -8.12 -1.77 -1.55
N GLY A 79 -9.11 -1.00 -2.04
CA GLY A 79 -10.33 -0.74 -1.29
C GLY A 79 -10.07 0.16 -0.08
N SER A 80 -11.16 0.64 0.53
CA SER A 80 -11.12 1.52 1.69
C SER A 80 -12.34 1.27 2.57
N THR A 81 -12.27 1.71 3.82
CA THR A 81 -13.36 1.68 4.81
C THR A 81 -13.27 2.92 5.70
N ARG A 82 -14.35 3.21 6.43
CA ARG A 82 -14.44 4.25 7.47
C ARG A 82 -14.44 3.69 8.89
N ASP A 83 -14.27 2.37 9.02
CA ASP A 83 -14.20 1.68 10.30
C ASP A 83 -12.98 2.16 11.08
N ARG A 84 -13.11 2.14 12.40
CA ARG A 84 -12.01 2.39 13.33
C ARG A 84 -11.68 1.06 13.99
N PRO A 85 -10.40 0.77 14.25
CA PRO A 85 -10.03 -0.37 15.07
C PRO A 85 -10.60 -0.17 16.47
N ASP A 86 -11.12 -1.24 17.05
CA ASP A 86 -11.61 -1.34 18.43
C ASP A 86 -10.47 -1.29 19.47
#